data_AF-A0A395V1G2-F1
#
_entry.id   AF-A0A395V1G2-F1
#
_cell.length_a   1.000
_cell.length_b   1.000
_cell.length_c   1.000
_cell.angle_alpha   90.00
_cell.angle_beta   90.00
_cell.angle_gamma   90.00
#
_symmetry.space_group_name_H-M   'P 1'
#
loop_
_entity.id
_entity.type
_entity.pdbx_description
1 polymer ?
#
loop_
_entity_poly.entity_id
_entity_poly.type
_entity_poly.pdbx_seq_one_letter_code
_entity_poly.pdbx_strand_id
1 'polypeptide(L)'
;MISHRHRNCGIMCLCKKEYVLQIGICGVVNMKKKILKAVLGILICWGIFVAIEGFRLIGSTDPGKCPLITLGSTQTADEIADYGSLGFSQTYHLTKGDAFVYGEFLVLGIRIARWES
;
A
#
# COMPACT_ATOMS: atom_id res chain seq x y z
N MET A 1 -13.43 63.39 -25.23
CA MET A 1 -13.74 63.05 -23.83
C MET A 1 -14.04 61.55 -23.71
N ILE A 2 -13.08 60.66 -24.00
CA ILE A 2 -13.26 59.20 -23.95
C ILE A 2 -11.92 58.58 -23.51
N SER A 3 -11.61 58.56 -22.21
CA SER A 3 -10.49 57.73 -21.72
C SER A 3 -10.49 57.57 -20.19
N HIS A 4 -11.61 57.17 -19.60
CA HIS A 4 -11.60 56.76 -18.19
C HIS A 4 -12.38 55.46 -17.91
N ARG A 5 -13.13 54.94 -18.89
CA ARG A 5 -13.97 53.75 -18.71
C ARG A 5 -13.25 52.41 -18.93
N HIS A 6 -12.09 52.41 -19.60
CA HIS A 6 -11.38 51.16 -19.98
C HIS A 6 -10.41 50.64 -18.91
N ARG A 7 -9.92 51.49 -17.99
CA ARG A 7 -8.95 51.09 -16.95
C ARG A 7 -9.59 50.30 -15.79
N ASN A 8 -10.81 50.64 -15.38
CA ASN A 8 -11.53 49.92 -14.31
C ASN A 8 -11.95 48.51 -14.73
N CYS A 9 -12.24 48.29 -16.02
CA CYS A 9 -12.63 46.96 -16.52
C CYS A 9 -11.43 45.99 -16.50
N GLY A 10 -10.23 46.45 -16.87
CA GLY A 10 -9.01 45.64 -16.85
C GLY A 10 -8.56 45.25 -15.44
N ILE A 11 -8.59 46.18 -14.48
CA ILE A 11 -8.21 45.91 -13.08
C ILE A 11 -9.20 44.96 -12.41
N MET A 12 -10.50 45.13 -12.65
CA MET A 12 -11.54 44.25 -12.10
C MET A 12 -11.49 42.83 -12.72
N CYS A 13 -11.14 42.71 -14.00
CA CYS A 13 -10.89 41.41 -14.65
C CYS A 13 -9.63 40.71 -14.13
N LEU A 14 -8.53 41.43 -13.90
CA LEU A 14 -7.30 40.89 -13.31
C LEU A 14 -7.54 40.37 -11.89
N CYS A 15 -8.20 41.19 -11.07
CA CYS A 15 -8.55 40.87 -9.70
C CYS A 15 -9.44 39.61 -9.65
N LYS A 16 -10.49 39.53 -10.49
CA LYS A 16 -11.37 38.36 -10.59
C LYS A 16 -10.61 37.09 -11.03
N LYS A 17 -9.60 37.23 -11.90
CA LYS A 17 -8.76 36.11 -12.35
C LYS A 17 -7.82 35.61 -11.26
N GLU A 18 -7.23 36.52 -10.48
CA GLU A 18 -6.37 36.19 -9.33
C GLU A 18 -7.16 35.52 -8.19
N TYR A 19 -8.36 36.00 -7.87
CA TYR A 19 -9.23 35.38 -6.88
C TYR A 19 -9.64 33.94 -7.27
N VAL A 20 -10.00 33.70 -8.53
CA VAL A 20 -10.35 32.35 -9.02
C VAL A 20 -9.14 31.43 -8.97
N LEU A 21 -7.94 31.93 -9.32
CA LEU A 21 -6.70 31.16 -9.23
C LEU A 21 -6.34 30.80 -7.79
N GLN A 22 -6.45 31.77 -6.86
CA GLN A 22 -6.24 31.57 -5.42
C GLN A 22 -7.20 30.52 -4.82
N ILE A 23 -8.49 30.58 -5.15
CA ILE A 23 -9.49 29.61 -4.68
C ILE A 23 -9.21 28.21 -5.26
N GLY A 24 -8.85 28.13 -6.54
CA GLY A 24 -8.46 26.87 -7.19
C GLY A 24 -7.24 26.22 -6.54
N ILE A 25 -6.19 27.00 -6.27
CA ILE A 25 -4.98 26.52 -5.60
C ILE A 25 -5.29 26.09 -4.16
N CYS A 26 -6.05 26.89 -3.41
CA CYS A 26 -6.42 26.59 -2.02
C CYS A 26 -7.28 25.30 -1.92
N GLY A 27 -8.24 25.13 -2.83
CA GLY A 27 -9.04 23.91 -2.95
C GLY A 27 -8.21 22.66 -3.25
N VAL A 28 -7.27 22.76 -4.20
CA VAL A 28 -6.36 21.66 -4.55
C VAL A 28 -5.43 21.30 -3.39
N VAL A 29 -4.87 22.29 -2.68
CA VAL A 29 -4.00 22.04 -1.51
C VAL A 29 -4.77 21.35 -0.39
N ASN A 30 -6.03 21.74 -0.16
CA ASN A 30 -6.85 21.14 0.89
C ASN A 30 -7.25 19.69 0.54
N MET A 31 -7.56 19.41 -0.72
CA MET A 31 -7.83 18.05 -1.21
C MET A 31 -6.59 17.15 -1.14
N LYS A 32 -5.40 17.67 -1.48
CA LYS A 32 -4.13 16.94 -1.32
C LYS A 32 -3.88 16.51 0.13
N LYS A 33 -4.16 17.37 1.11
CA LYS A 33 -4.05 17.05 2.54
C LYS A 33 -5.03 15.94 2.97
N LYS A 34 -6.26 15.95 2.45
CA LYS A 34 -7.26 14.91 2.75
C LYS A 34 -6.86 13.55 2.16
N ILE A 35 -6.41 13.53 0.90
CA ILE A 35 -5.95 12.31 0.24
C ILE A 35 -4.72 11.76 0.95
N LEU A 36 -3.76 12.61 1.33
CA LEU A 36 -2.58 12.19 2.06
C LEU A 36 -2.93 11.51 3.39
N LYS A 37 -3.88 12.08 4.14
CA LYS A 37 -4.37 11.48 5.39
C LYS A 37 -5.06 10.13 5.15
N ALA A 38 -5.85 10.00 4.08
CA ALA A 38 -6.51 8.75 3.73
C ALA A 38 -5.49 7.66 3.35
N VAL A 39 -4.51 7.99 2.49
CA VAL A 39 -3.42 7.07 2.11
C VAL A 39 -2.61 6.66 3.33
N LEU A 40 -2.29 7.60 4.23
CA LEU A 40 -1.58 7.29 5.47
C LEU A 40 -2.37 6.31 6.35
N GLY A 41 -3.68 6.50 6.48
CA GLY A 41 -4.55 5.57 7.21
C GLY A 41 -4.53 4.17 6.62
N ILE A 42 -4.62 4.05 5.28
CA ILE A 42 -4.55 2.77 4.58
C ILE A 42 -3.20 2.09 4.82
N LEU A 43 -2.09 2.83 4.75
CA LEU A 43 -0.75 2.28 4.99
C LEU A 43 -0.57 1.78 6.43
N ILE A 44 -1.12 2.50 7.42
CA ILE A 44 -1.08 2.08 8.83
C ILE A 44 -1.89 0.78 9.01
N CYS A 45 -3.11 0.73 8.49
CA CYS A 45 -3.93 -0.49 8.55
C CYS A 45 -3.25 -1.67 7.86
N TRP A 46 -2.64 -1.44 6.69
CA TRP A 46 -1.87 -2.45 5.99
C TRP A 46 -0.67 -2.94 6.81
N GLY A 47 0.11 -2.04 7.40
CA GLY A 47 1.25 -2.40 8.24
C GLY A 47 0.86 -3.22 9.48
N ILE A 48 -0.25 -2.86 10.14
CA ILE A 48 -0.80 -3.63 11.26
C ILE A 48 -1.23 -5.02 10.81
N PHE A 49 -1.90 -5.12 9.67
CA PHE A 49 -2.31 -6.40 9.10
C PHE A 49 -1.11 -7.31 8.80
N VAL A 50 -0.08 -6.79 8.13
CA VAL A 50 1.16 -7.53 7.84
C VAL A 50 1.84 -7.99 9.14
N ALA A 51 1.87 -7.15 10.18
CA ALA A 51 2.45 -7.52 11.47
C ALA A 51 1.69 -8.66 12.15
N ILE A 52 0.34 -8.61 12.17
CA ILE A 52 -0.50 -9.67 12.74
C ILE A 52 -0.29 -11.00 12.00
N GLU A 53 -0.29 -10.97 10.67
CA GLU A 53 -0.02 -12.16 9.86
C GLU A 53 1.40 -12.68 10.07
N GLY A 54 2.39 -11.79 10.17
CA GLY A 54 3.76 -12.15 10.53
C GLY A 54 3.84 -12.89 11.87
N PHE A 55 3.19 -12.39 12.92
CA PHE A 55 3.13 -13.08 14.22
C PHE A 55 2.45 -14.45 14.14
N ARG A 56 1.46 -14.62 13.25
CA ARG A 56 0.74 -15.89 13.08
C ARG A 56 1.54 -16.90 12.27
N LEU A 57 2.24 -16.46 11.24
CA LEU A 57 2.84 -17.32 10.21
C LEU A 57 4.32 -17.62 10.48
N ILE A 58 5.08 -16.62 10.96
CA ILE A 58 6.50 -16.80 11.25
C ILE A 58 6.67 -17.82 12.38
N GLY A 59 7.51 -18.82 12.14
CA GLY A 59 7.74 -19.93 13.07
C GLY A 59 6.76 -21.10 12.90
N SER A 60 5.79 -21.00 11.99
CA SER A 60 4.94 -22.15 11.66
C SER A 60 5.72 -23.18 10.86
N THR A 61 5.67 -24.44 11.28
CA THR A 61 6.19 -25.59 10.51
C THR A 61 5.09 -26.31 9.74
N ASP A 62 3.83 -25.91 9.93
CA ASP A 62 2.68 -26.45 9.22
C ASP A 62 2.52 -25.74 7.86
N PRO A 63 2.73 -26.44 6.73
CA PRO A 63 2.57 -25.87 5.40
C PRO A 63 1.11 -25.57 5.06
N GLY A 64 0.12 -26.13 5.78
CA GLY A 64 -1.29 -25.79 5.62
C GLY A 64 -1.67 -24.42 6.19
N LYS A 65 -0.78 -23.79 6.95
CA LYS A 65 -1.03 -22.49 7.58
C LYS A 65 -0.80 -21.35 6.58
N CYS A 66 -1.89 -20.96 5.92
CA CYS A 66 -1.90 -19.90 4.92
C CYS A 66 -2.29 -18.51 5.51
N PRO A 67 -1.97 -17.42 4.78
CA PRO A 67 -2.41 -16.08 5.15
C PRO A 67 -3.94 -15.96 5.18
N LEU A 68 -4.46 -15.11 6.09
CA LEU A 68 -5.90 -14.88 6.21
C LEU A 68 -6.54 -14.39 4.91
N ILE A 69 -5.82 -13.54 4.18
CA ILE A 69 -6.19 -13.09 2.84
C ILE A 69 -5.18 -13.71 1.87
N THR A 70 -5.57 -14.80 1.22
CA THR A 70 -4.75 -15.43 0.18
C THR A 70 -5.20 -14.91 -1.18
N LEU A 71 -4.31 -14.20 -1.88
CA LEU A 71 -4.54 -13.69 -3.23
C LEU A 71 -4.04 -14.64 -4.32
N GLY A 72 -3.07 -15.48 -3.97
CA GLY A 72 -2.56 -16.52 -4.84
C GLY A 72 -1.88 -17.59 -4.01
N SER A 73 -1.96 -18.84 -4.48
CA SER A 73 -1.20 -19.94 -3.90
C SER A 73 -0.65 -20.81 -5.02
N THR A 74 0.61 -21.16 -4.91
CA THR A 74 1.27 -22.08 -5.85
C THR A 74 1.86 -23.22 -5.05
N GLN A 75 1.48 -24.46 -5.39
CA GLN A 75 2.07 -25.66 -4.81
C GLN A 75 2.87 -26.36 -5.90
N THR A 76 4.18 -26.43 -5.73
CA THR A 76 5.08 -27.06 -6.72
C THR A 76 5.61 -28.37 -6.17
N ALA A 77 5.17 -29.47 -6.77
CA ALA A 77 5.73 -30.82 -6.64
C ALA A 77 5.99 -31.30 -5.19
N ASP A 78 5.11 -30.95 -4.25
CA ASP A 78 5.21 -31.33 -2.83
C ASP A 78 6.52 -30.87 -2.14
N GLU A 79 7.23 -29.94 -2.76
CA GLU A 79 8.51 -29.38 -2.31
C GLU A 79 8.38 -27.92 -1.90
N ILE A 80 7.39 -27.19 -2.44
CA ILE A 80 7.20 -25.77 -2.14
C ILE A 80 5.70 -25.46 -2.03
N ALA A 81 5.31 -24.81 -0.94
CA ALA A 81 4.02 -24.18 -0.77
C ALA A 81 4.20 -22.66 -0.65
N ASP A 82 3.82 -21.93 -1.69
CA ASP A 82 3.93 -20.47 -1.74
C ASP A 82 2.55 -19.81 -1.67
N TYR A 83 2.44 -18.79 -0.82
CA TYR A 83 1.21 -18.05 -0.53
C TYR A 83 1.46 -16.55 -0.69
N GLY A 84 0.75 -15.93 -1.64
CA GLY A 84 0.76 -14.49 -1.84
C GLY A 84 -0.41 -13.81 -1.15
N SER A 85 -0.15 -12.69 -0.47
CA SER A 85 -1.15 -11.81 0.14
C SER A 85 -0.95 -10.36 -0.29
N LEU A 86 -1.69 -9.44 0.34
CA LEU A 86 -1.62 -8.01 0.10
C LEU A 86 -0.25 -7.46 0.50
N GLY A 87 0.70 -7.46 -0.43
CA GLY A 87 2.02 -6.86 -0.23
C GLY A 87 2.98 -7.69 0.63
N PHE A 88 2.67 -8.95 0.89
CA PHE A 88 3.61 -9.91 1.48
C PHE A 88 3.39 -11.31 0.89
N SER A 89 4.39 -12.16 0.97
CA SER A 89 4.31 -13.58 0.61
C SER A 89 4.95 -14.45 1.67
N GLN A 90 4.44 -15.66 1.77
CA GLN A 90 4.92 -16.70 2.67
C GLN A 90 5.23 -17.94 1.84
N THR A 91 6.45 -18.43 1.95
CA THR A 91 6.90 -19.62 1.23
C THR A 91 7.39 -20.67 2.22
N TYR A 92 6.87 -21.88 2.12
CA TYR A 92 7.33 -23.04 2.86
C TYR A 92 8.11 -23.95 1.91
N HIS A 93 9.33 -24.31 2.29
CA HIS A 93 10.15 -25.28 1.59
C HIS A 93 10.06 -26.62 2.32
N LEU A 94 9.71 -27.65 1.57
CA LEU A 94 9.44 -29.02 1.99
C LEU A 94 10.45 -29.96 1.34
N THR A 95 10.72 -31.09 1.98
CA THR A 95 11.43 -32.22 1.36
C THR A 95 10.48 -33.08 0.54
N LYS A 96 11.03 -33.93 -0.35
CA LYS A 96 10.25 -34.96 -1.04
C LYS A 96 9.59 -35.89 -0.01
N GLY A 97 8.30 -35.68 0.24
CA GLY A 97 7.55 -36.33 1.31
C GLY A 97 6.91 -35.36 2.33
N ASP A 98 6.70 -34.10 1.97
CA ASP A 98 5.99 -33.06 2.75
C ASP A 98 6.61 -32.65 4.10
N ALA A 99 7.83 -33.11 4.43
CA ALA A 99 8.46 -32.67 5.67
C ALA A 99 9.04 -31.26 5.53
N PHE A 100 8.64 -30.37 6.44
CA PHE A 100 9.09 -28.98 6.49
C PHE A 100 10.60 -28.86 6.69
N VAL A 101 11.23 -27.97 5.91
CA VAL A 101 12.66 -27.64 6.02
C VAL A 101 12.83 -26.25 6.61
N TYR A 102 12.28 -25.25 5.92
CA TYR A 102 12.33 -23.85 6.34
C TYR A 102 11.20 -23.04 5.73
N GLY A 103 10.84 -21.95 6.41
CA GLY A 103 9.83 -21.00 5.97
C GLY A 103 10.46 -19.64 5.72
N GLU A 104 9.95 -18.91 4.73
CA GLU A 104 10.36 -17.54 4.41
C GLU A 104 9.14 -16.62 4.38
N PHE A 105 9.24 -15.49 5.07
CA PHE A 105 8.23 -14.44 5.05
C PHE A 105 8.83 -13.19 4.38
N LEU A 106 8.24 -12.78 3.26
CA LEU A 106 8.68 -11.65 2.46
C LEU A 106 7.62 -10.55 2.51
N VAL A 107 8.03 -9.30 2.73
CA VAL A 107 7.16 -8.13 2.65
C VAL A 107 7.63 -7.29 1.47
N LEU A 108 6.75 -7.04 0.51
CA LEU A 108 7.04 -6.33 -0.73
C LEU A 108 8.26 -6.91 -1.49
N GLY A 109 8.42 -8.24 -1.43
CA GLY A 109 9.54 -8.96 -2.06
C GLY A 109 10.85 -8.95 -1.26
N ILE A 110 10.90 -8.30 -0.10
CA ILE A 110 12.07 -8.30 0.80
C ILE A 110 11.84 -9.36 1.87
N ARG A 111 12.77 -10.31 2.00
CA ARG A 111 12.73 -11.31 3.08
C ARG A 111 12.91 -10.64 4.44
N ILE A 112 11.90 -10.72 5.29
CA ILE A 112 11.91 -10.17 6.65
C ILE A 112 12.27 -11.24 7.67
N ALA A 113 11.81 -12.47 7.45
CA ALA A 113 12.11 -13.59 8.33
C ALA A 113 12.37 -14.87 7.54
N ARG A 114 13.27 -15.68 8.09
CA ARG A 114 13.43 -17.08 7.74
C ARG A 114 13.55 -17.85 9.04
N TRP A 115 12.90 -19.00 9.10
CA TRP A 115 13.00 -19.91 10.23
C TRP A 115 13.12 -21.34 9.72
N GLU A 116 13.77 -22.16 10.52
CA GLU A 116 14.03 -23.58 10.24
C GLU A 116 13.40 -24.40 11.37
N SER A 117 13.26 -25.71 11.14
CA SER A 117 12.76 -26.64 12.16
C SER A 117 13.74 -26.85 13.30
#